data_AF-A0A2M7SSX7-F1
#
_entry.id   AF-A0A2M7SSX7-F1
#
_cell.length_a   1.000
_cell.length_b   1.000
_cell.length_c   1.000
_cell.angle_alpha   90.00
_cell.angle_beta   90.00
_cell.angle_gamma   90.00
#
_symmetry.space_group_name_H-M   'P 1'
#
loop_
_entity.id
_entity.type
_entity.pdbx_description
1 polymer ?
#
loop_
_entity_poly.entity_id
_entity_poly.type
_entity_poly.pdbx_seq_one_letter_code
_entity_poly.pdbx_strand_id
1 'polypeptide(L)' 'MPDGFDIPLPFLNQSFHIYFYGILIMLGVVVAALLARLEAKRRGLDPEIVWDMLFWLVIAGVVGARIWHILTP' A
#
# COMPACT_ATOMS: atom_id res chain seq x y z
N MET A 1 -23.55 -0.79 -5.86
CA MET A 1 -22.99 -0.09 -4.69
C MET A 1 -21.84 0.74 -5.22
N PRO A 2 -21.67 2.03 -4.86
CA PRO A 2 -20.52 2.82 -5.32
C PRO A 2 -19.23 2.19 -4.77
N ASP A 3 -18.47 1.54 -5.63
CA ASP A 3 -17.21 0.85 -5.35
C ASP A 3 -16.00 1.78 -5.55
N GLY A 4 -16.23 2.96 -6.12
CA GLY A 4 -15.21 3.97 -6.34
C GLY A 4 -15.75 5.31 -6.81
N PHE A 5 -14.83 6.17 -7.22
CA PHE A 5 -15.11 7.45 -7.88
C PHE A 5 -14.22 7.59 -9.11
N ASP A 6 -14.81 8.01 -10.23
CA ASP A 6 -14.11 8.28 -11.48
C ASP A 6 -13.63 9.72 -11.54
N ILE A 7 -12.33 9.93 -11.62
CA ILE A 7 -11.75 11.25 -11.87
C ILE A 7 -11.54 11.39 -13.38
N PRO A 8 -12.29 12.27 -14.08
CA PRO A 8 -12.02 12.56 -15.47
C PRO A 8 -10.71 13.35 -15.57
N LEU A 9 -9.75 12.84 -16.35
CA LEU A 9 -8.51 13.54 -16.63
C LEU A 9 -8.60 14.16 -18.04
N PRO A 10 -9.01 15.44 -18.16
CA PRO A 10 -9.22 16.07 -19.46
C PRO A 10 -7.95 16.15 -20.31
N PHE A 11 -6.78 16.08 -19.68
CA PHE A 11 -5.47 16.07 -20.36
C PHE A 11 -5.07 14.71 -20.93
N LEU A 12 -5.62 13.60 -20.43
CA LEU A 12 -5.34 12.24 -20.90
C LEU A 12 -6.48 11.65 -21.74
N ASN A 13 -7.62 12.33 -21.85
CA ASN A 13 -8.84 11.83 -22.50
C ASN A 13 -9.22 10.40 -22.03
N GLN A 14 -8.98 10.14 -20.74
CA GLN A 14 -9.21 8.87 -20.05
C GLN A 14 -9.79 9.18 -18.65
N SER A 15 -10.67 8.32 -18.17
CA SER A 15 -11.19 8.37 -16.79
C SER A 15 -10.40 7.39 -15.93
N PHE A 16 -9.91 7.85 -14.77
CA PHE A 16 -9.22 6.98 -13.81
C PHE A 16 -10.20 6.58 -12.71
N HIS A 17 -10.50 5.28 -12.61
CA HIS A 17 -11.41 4.74 -11.60
C HIS A 17 -10.66 4.47 -10.29
N ILE A 18 -11.02 5.15 -9.21
CA ILE A 18 -10.42 4.95 -7.89
C ILE A 18 -11.34 4.13 -7.02
N TYR A 19 -10.90 2.91 -6.67
CA TYR A 19 -11.65 2.03 -5.78
C TYR A 19 -11.49 2.40 -4.31
N PHE A 20 -12.59 2.40 -3.55
CA PHE A 20 -12.57 2.69 -2.10
C PHE A 20 -11.77 1.68 -1.29
N TYR A 21 -11.77 0.40 -1.68
CA TYR A 21 -10.97 -0.62 -0.99
C TYR A 21 -9.46 -0.32 -1.10
N GLY A 22 -9.02 0.23 -2.24
CA GLY A 22 -7.63 0.63 -2.44
C GLY A 22 -7.24 1.80 -1.53
N ILE A 23 -8.14 2.77 -1.34
CA ILE A 23 -7.96 3.88 -0.41
C ILE A 23 -7.78 3.34 1.01
N LEU A 24 -8.64 2.40 1.44
CA LEU A 24 -8.58 1.82 2.78
C LEU A 24 -7.26 1.07 3.04
N ILE A 25 -6.80 0.29 2.05
CA ILE A 25 -5.52 -0.43 2.12
C ILE A 25 -4.36 0.56 2.25
N MET A 26 -4.31 1.59 1.38
CA MET A 26 -3.25 2.61 1.43
C MET A 26 -3.23 3.35 2.77
N LEU A 27 -4.41 3.67 3.33
CA LEU A 27 -4.53 4.25 4.65
C LEU A 27 -3.91 3.35 5.73
N GLY A 28 -4.20 2.05 5.68
CA GLY A 28 -3.61 1.06 6.57
C GLY A 28 -2.08 1.00 6.46
N VAL A 29 -1.56 1.01 5.22
CA VAL A 29 -0.10 1.03 4.97
C VAL A 29 0.56 2.29 5.55
N VAL A 30 -0.04 3.47 5.35
CA VAL A 30 0.48 4.73 5.88
C VAL A 30 0.48 4.72 7.41
N VAL A 31 -0.61 4.29 8.03
CA VAL A 31 -0.70 4.20 9.51
C VAL A 31 0.33 3.20 10.05
N ALA A 32 0.47 2.03 9.42
CA ALA A 32 1.47 1.04 9.81
C ALA A 32 2.91 1.58 9.68
N ALA A 33 3.21 2.29 8.60
CA ALA A 33 4.50 2.95 8.38
C ALA A 33 4.82 3.98 9.48
N LEU A 34 3.85 4.81 9.83
CA LEU A 34 4.00 5.82 10.88
C LEU A 34 4.21 5.17 12.25
N LEU A 35 3.45 4.13 12.57
CA LEU A 35 3.61 3.37 13.81
C LEU A 35 4.97 2.68 13.88
N ALA A 36 5.41 2.04 12.79
CA ALA A 36 6.72 1.40 12.70
C ALA A 36 7.84 2.41 12.90
N ARG A 37 7.73 3.61 12.30
CA ARG A 37 8.67 4.71 12.50
C ARG A 37 8.70 5.19 13.95
N LEU A 38 7.53 5.32 14.58
CA LEU A 38 7.41 5.76 15.98
C LEU A 38 8.05 4.72 16.91
N GLU A 39 7.79 3.43 16.66
CA GLU A 39 8.32 2.31 17.43
C GLU A 39 9.83 2.17 17.25
N ALA A 40 10.34 2.32 16.02
CA ALA A 40 11.78 2.33 15.74
C ALA A 40 12.48 3.44 16.55
N LYS A 41 11.91 4.65 16.55
CA LYS A 41 12.43 5.76 17.35
C LYS A 41 12.38 5.48 18.85
N ARG A 42 11.32 4.85 19.36
CA ARG A 42 11.20 4.44 20.78
C ARG A 42 12.24 3.41 21.19
N ARG A 43 12.61 2.51 20.27
CA ARG A 43 13.64 1.48 20.48
C ARG A 43 15.06 1.97 20.23
N GLY A 44 15.24 3.24 19.82
CA GLY A 44 16.55 3.79 19.45
C GLY A 44 17.10 3.22 18.15
N LEU A 45 16.24 2.65 17.30
CA LEU A 45 16.60 2.14 15.98
C LEU A 45 16.52 3.27 14.95
N ASP A 46 17.41 3.21 13.96
CA ASP A 46 17.38 4.18 12.88
C ASP A 46 16.07 4.08 12.09
N PRO A 47 15.32 5.19 11.94
CA PRO A 47 14.05 5.20 11.21
C PRO A 47 14.19 4.80 9.73
N GLU A 48 15.41 4.84 9.19
CA GLU A 48 15.74 4.50 7.81
C GLU A 48 15.49 3.00 7.52
N ILE A 49 15.69 2.14 8.52
CA ILE A 49 15.33 0.72 8.44
C ILE A 49 13.85 0.52 8.12
N VAL A 50 12.96 1.41 8.59
CA VAL A 50 11.52 1.30 8.32
C VAL A 50 11.23 1.50 6.83
N TRP A 51 11.95 2.40 6.17
CA TRP A 51 11.82 2.63 4.73
C TRP A 51 12.35 1.44 3.92
N ASP A 52 13.50 0.88 4.31
CA ASP A 52 14.05 -0.33 3.69
C ASP A 52 13.10 -1.53 3.84
N MET A 53 12.54 -1.71 5.05
CA MET A 53 11.54 -2.74 5.31
C MET A 53 10.26 -2.53 4.51
N LEU A 54 9.79 -1.29 4.35
CA LEU A 54 8.61 -0.98 3.54
C LEU A 54 8.80 -1.41 2.09
N PHE A 55 9.97 -1.12 1.52
CA PHE A 55 10.30 -1.56 0.16
C PHE A 55 10.27 -3.09 0.04
N TRP A 56 10.89 -3.79 1.00
CA TRP A 56 10.90 -5.24 1.03
C TRP A 56 9.49 -5.84 1.24
N LEU A 57 8.65 -5.18 2.04
CA LEU A 57 7.28 -5.59 2.33
C LEU A 57 6.39 -5.46 1.09
N VAL A 58 6.57 -4.40 0.29
CA VAL A 58 5.87 -4.25 -1.00
C VAL A 58 6.25 -5.40 -1.94
N ILE A 59 7.53 -5.72 -2.08
CA ILE A 59 7.99 -6.84 -2.91
C ILE A 59 7.39 -8.16 -2.41
N ALA A 60 7.48 -8.43 -1.11
CA ALA A 60 6.93 -9.63 -0.51
C ALA A 60 5.40 -9.72 -0.69
N GLY A 61 4.69 -8.59 -0.63
CA GLY A 61 3.24 -8.52 -0.88
C GLY A 61 2.88 -8.87 -2.31
N VAL A 62 3.62 -8.35 -3.29
CA VAL A 62 3.42 -8.68 -4.72
C VAL A 62 3.72 -10.15 -4.97
N VAL A 63 4.85 -10.66 -4.48
CA VAL A 63 5.23 -12.06 -4.64
C VAL A 63 4.22 -12.99 -3.94
N GLY A 64 3.82 -12.65 -2.71
CA GLY A 64 2.82 -13.39 -1.95
C GLY A 64 1.47 -13.45 -2.65
N ALA A 65 1.00 -12.34 -3.22
CA ALA A 65 -0.24 -12.30 -4.01
C ALA A 65 -0.16 -13.22 -5.23
N ARG A 66 1.01 -13.30 -5.88
CA ARG A 66 1.22 -14.21 -7.02
C ARG A 66 1.26 -15.67 -6.58
N ILE A 67 1.93 -15.98 -5.47
CA ILE A 67 1.98 -17.34 -4.91
C ILE A 67 0.57 -17.79 -4.47
N TRP A 68 -0.19 -16.91 -3.83
CA TRP A 68 -1.57 -17.20 -3.40
C TRP A 68 -2.47 -17.58 -4.57
N HIS A 69 -2.37 -16.84 -5.67
CA HIS A 69 -3.08 -17.14 -6.92
C HIS A 69 -2.63 -18.46 -7.56
N ILE A 70 -1.40 -18.92 -7.33
CA ILE A 70 -0.90 -20.20 -7.85
C ILE A 70 -1.36 -21.37 -6.97
N LEU A 71 -1.34 -21.20 -5.64
CA LEU A 71 -1.72 -22.24 -4.68
C LEU A 71 -3.24 -22.44 -4.59
N THR A 72 -4.01 -21.41 -4.91
CA THR A 72 -5.47 -21.42 -4.87
C THR A 72 -6.01 -21.37 -6.30
N PRO A 73 -6.19 -22.53 -6.98
CA PRO A 73 -6.83 -22.58 -8.30
C PRO A 73 -8.33 -22.30 -8.22
#